data_AF-A0AB74LGI3-F1
#
_entry.id   AF-A0AB74LGI3-F1
#
_cell.length_a   1.000
_cell.length_b   1.000
_cell.length_c   1.000
_cell.angle_alpha   90.00
_cell.angle_beta   90.00
_cell.angle_gamma   90.00
#
_symmetry.space_group_name_H-M   'P 1'
#
loop_
_entity.id
_entity.type
_entity.pdbx_description
1 polymer ?
#
loop_
_entity_poly.entity_id
_entity_poly.type
_entity_poly.pdbx_seq_one_letter_code
_entity_poly.pdbx_strand_id
1 'polypeptide(L)'
;MIQISRDMSSLGQTATTQALPDNSDGIQLTKFAADDILPLEYAPPIGPELVSQDQLPAAWAYKRFRDLDDKESYRRKLLQELTDALAAQGSEAAEIATAALRDLIDQMAEQGAVVLADIVESDDFLELVKRYDELMAREGSRSFIHRFLDLRRSPGMLTDPAVNGALVHPLMIALISYAVGGPIRMIDARGKDAEPLSVLAQDNMLHIDNTPFNDEYKILITWRRGTAQGPAGQNFTFLPGTHKLARTCFVNEDGVPWSSENASIFTTPDSIRKVFDAQRQLGGQDHPTVIEVTDSERPLSSVFAAGSLVHHRFRTASGSARSCIILVFHRVADNPGRMVSDVEDSSDVSLSELLTRGVPDESYQQRFIATLCAAADEIAELLLKWKKTPQRPVSLPLQTKQIDGARFEEWISAATEAPEVREIRNRELTIPYGEVLSAEEFFDLIWRLMRFDKHGPLDLILYHDNREEPRKWARNLIREMSADRLYERLLGWLADIQQPRPADCLRPLQIHALISEVLKTLPLDEDQDPPADWHFDLLGMSHAEAARSVKHLLEDVAEALLRCEDMAAYLSTSLFAFWAVDAAYSLDGRRNLVVKDCARRLLRHYTMLSLTCFQ
;
A
#
# COMPACT_ATOMS: atom_id res chain seq x y z
N MET A 1 12.61 73.69 53.54
CA MET A 1 11.90 74.89 53.06
C MET A 1 11.87 74.78 51.54
N ILE A 2 10.73 75.07 50.89
CA ILE A 2 10.54 75.15 49.41
C ILE A 2 10.38 73.76 48.73
N GLN A 3 9.39 73.43 47.89
CA GLN A 3 8.10 74.00 47.46
C GLN A 3 7.30 72.80 46.90
N ILE A 4 6.01 72.69 47.23
CA ILE A 4 5.09 71.75 46.56
C ILE A 4 4.55 72.47 45.33
N SER A 5 4.82 71.96 44.13
CA SER A 5 4.15 72.35 42.90
C SER A 5 3.37 71.15 42.36
N ARG A 6 2.05 71.35 42.26
CA ARG A 6 1.12 70.53 41.47
C ARG A 6 1.47 70.71 39.99
N ASP A 7 1.41 69.64 39.22
CA ASP A 7 0.97 69.74 37.84
C ASP A 7 -0.05 68.63 37.53
N MET A 8 -1.21 69.08 37.08
CA MET A 8 -2.27 68.26 36.50
C MET A 8 -2.01 68.14 35.00
N SER A 9 -1.92 66.92 34.48
CA SER A 9 -2.37 66.60 33.12
C SER A 9 -2.42 65.09 32.91
N SER A 10 -3.60 64.51 33.07
CA SER A 10 -3.95 63.26 32.37
C SER A 10 -5.38 63.39 31.87
N LEU A 11 -5.53 63.20 30.55
CA LEU A 11 -6.71 62.73 29.80
C LEU A 11 -6.65 63.33 28.40
N GLY A 12 -6.27 62.48 27.45
CA GLY A 12 -6.18 62.79 26.03
C GLY A 12 -5.68 61.59 25.25
N GLN A 13 -6.34 60.43 25.43
CA GLN A 13 -6.19 59.30 24.51
C GLN A 13 -6.75 59.73 23.15
N THR A 14 -5.87 60.02 22.21
CA THR A 14 -6.22 60.09 20.79
C THR A 14 -6.28 58.66 20.27
N ALA A 15 -7.50 58.16 20.13
CA ALA A 15 -7.78 56.96 19.35
C ALA A 15 -7.42 57.26 17.88
N THR A 16 -6.26 56.82 17.44
CA THR A 16 -5.98 56.64 16.01
C THR A 16 -6.85 55.49 15.53
N THR A 17 -8.01 55.85 15.01
CA THR A 17 -8.79 55.06 14.06
C THR A 17 -7.92 54.84 12.82
N GLN A 18 -7.06 53.82 12.87
CA GLN A 18 -6.63 53.17 11.64
C GLN A 18 -7.87 52.52 11.06
N ALA A 19 -8.33 53.09 9.94
CA ALA A 19 -9.34 52.52 9.09
C ALA A 19 -9.04 51.02 8.88
N LEU A 20 -10.07 50.19 8.99
CA LEU A 20 -10.08 48.85 8.44
C LEU A 20 -9.50 48.94 7.02
N PRO A 21 -8.48 48.13 6.66
CA PRO A 21 -8.05 48.09 5.29
C PRO A 21 -9.24 47.67 4.43
N ASP A 22 -9.47 48.48 3.41
CA ASP A 22 -10.39 48.27 2.31
C ASP A 22 -10.31 46.80 1.85
N ASN A 23 -11.48 46.17 1.64
CA ASN A 23 -11.58 44.86 1.02
C ASN A 23 -11.01 44.96 -0.39
N SER A 24 -9.71 44.72 -0.54
CA SER A 24 -9.13 44.31 -1.81
C SER A 24 -9.40 42.82 -1.92
N ASP A 25 -10.18 42.43 -2.92
CA ASP A 25 -10.78 41.09 -3.13
C ASP A 25 -9.73 39.97 -3.37
N GLY A 26 -8.94 39.62 -2.35
CA GLY A 26 -7.99 38.52 -2.45
C GLY A 26 -7.38 38.06 -1.13
N ILE A 27 -6.74 36.89 -1.19
CA ILE A 27 -6.11 36.17 -0.09
C ILE A 27 -4.62 36.48 -0.10
N GLN A 28 -4.15 37.15 0.94
CA GLN A 28 -2.74 37.49 1.09
C GLN A 28 -1.97 36.34 1.73
N LEU A 29 -0.96 35.82 1.04
CA LEU A 29 -0.13 34.74 1.58
C LEU A 29 1.06 35.30 2.35
N THR A 30 1.02 35.18 3.66
CA THR A 30 2.14 35.53 4.54
C THR A 30 2.94 34.28 4.87
N LYS A 31 4.27 34.41 4.85
CA LYS A 31 5.16 33.34 5.28
C LYS A 31 5.20 33.27 6.81
N PHE A 32 5.02 32.08 7.34
CA PHE A 32 5.21 31.78 8.76
C PHE A 32 6.14 30.58 8.92
N ALA A 33 6.96 30.56 9.97
CA ALA A 33 7.64 29.33 10.37
C ALA A 33 6.67 28.45 11.17
N ALA A 34 6.75 27.13 10.98
CA ALA A 34 5.87 26.20 11.68
C ALA A 34 6.07 26.27 13.21
N ASP A 35 7.33 26.35 13.67
CA ASP A 35 7.67 26.43 15.10
C ASP A 35 7.16 27.70 15.78
N ASP A 36 6.96 28.79 15.02
CA ASP A 36 6.45 30.06 15.54
C ASP A 36 4.94 29.99 15.85
N ILE A 37 4.22 29.04 15.23
CA ILE A 37 2.76 28.93 15.30
C ILE A 37 2.31 27.66 16.02
N LEU A 38 3.06 26.58 15.83
CA LEU A 38 2.71 25.25 16.29
C LEU A 38 3.97 24.50 16.74
N PRO A 39 4.53 24.80 17.92
CA PRO A 39 5.62 24.00 18.48
C PRO A 39 5.07 22.58 18.75
N LEU A 40 5.60 21.60 18.02
CA LEU A 40 5.23 20.19 18.15
C LEU A 40 6.34 19.43 18.88
N GLU A 41 5.93 18.54 19.78
CA GLU A 41 6.78 17.50 20.33
C GLU A 41 6.54 16.22 19.54
N TYR A 42 7.58 15.71 18.88
CA TYR A 42 7.47 14.50 18.07
C TYR A 42 7.75 13.25 18.88
N ALA A 43 7.07 12.16 18.51
CA ALA A 43 7.34 10.85 19.10
C ALA A 43 8.71 10.31 18.66
N PRO A 44 9.36 9.47 19.48
CA PRO A 44 10.56 8.74 19.04
C PRO A 44 10.25 7.90 17.79
N PRO A 45 11.16 7.86 16.80
CA PRO A 45 10.93 7.11 15.58
C PRO A 45 10.88 5.61 15.84
N ILE A 46 9.96 4.91 15.17
CA ILE A 46 9.92 3.46 15.12
C ILE A 46 10.69 3.01 13.89
N GLY A 47 11.91 2.53 14.08
CA GLY A 47 12.73 1.99 13.00
C GLY A 47 12.40 0.53 12.69
N PRO A 48 12.70 0.05 11.46
CA PRO A 48 12.53 -1.35 11.14
C PRO A 48 13.65 -2.20 11.79
N GLU A 49 13.30 -3.40 12.23
CA GLU A 49 14.25 -4.37 12.76
C GLU A 49 13.83 -5.77 12.32
N LEU A 50 14.80 -6.55 11.82
CA LEU A 50 14.62 -7.94 11.43
C LEU A 50 15.30 -8.84 12.46
N VAL A 51 14.54 -9.78 12.99
CA VAL A 51 14.95 -10.69 14.06
C VAL A 51 14.58 -12.12 13.72
N SER A 52 15.27 -13.08 14.35
CA SER A 52 14.88 -14.48 14.27
C SER A 52 13.61 -14.74 15.11
N GLN A 53 12.97 -15.90 14.87
CA GLN A 53 11.73 -16.26 15.57
C GLN A 53 11.88 -16.28 17.10
N ASP A 54 13.02 -16.75 17.62
CA ASP A 54 13.33 -16.85 19.04
C ASP A 54 13.56 -15.48 19.73
N GLN A 55 13.80 -14.44 18.94
CA GLN A 55 13.99 -13.07 19.42
C GLN A 55 12.70 -12.25 19.42
N LEU A 56 11.60 -12.79 18.85
CA LEU A 56 10.33 -12.07 18.78
C LEU A 56 9.66 -11.94 20.15
N PRO A 57 9.22 -10.73 20.55
CA PRO A 57 8.47 -10.53 21.79
C PRO A 57 7.17 -11.35 21.86
N ALA A 58 6.54 -11.60 20.71
CA ALA A 58 5.30 -12.37 20.62
C ALA A 58 5.27 -13.25 19.36
N ALA A 59 6.16 -14.24 19.26
CA ALA A 59 6.24 -15.15 18.10
C ALA A 59 4.90 -15.83 17.76
N TRP A 60 4.06 -16.09 18.76
CA TRP A 60 2.73 -16.70 18.59
C TRP A 60 1.76 -15.84 17.76
N ALA A 61 2.00 -14.53 17.64
CA ALA A 61 1.16 -13.60 16.90
C ALA A 61 1.30 -13.78 15.37
N TYR A 62 2.43 -14.31 14.92
CA TYR A 62 2.77 -14.44 13.50
C TYR A 62 2.21 -15.76 12.95
N LYS A 63 1.22 -15.67 12.05
CA LYS A 63 0.51 -16.82 11.47
C LYS A 63 1.45 -17.84 10.83
N ARG A 64 2.55 -17.40 10.22
CA ARG A 64 3.55 -18.29 9.63
C ARG A 64 4.20 -19.26 10.63
N PHE A 65 4.26 -18.91 11.92
CA PHE A 65 4.84 -19.74 12.99
C PHE A 65 3.82 -20.58 13.76
N ARG A 66 2.56 -20.57 13.34
CA ARG A 66 1.46 -21.35 13.93
C ARG A 66 1.11 -22.56 13.08
N ASP A 67 0.42 -23.52 13.69
CA ASP A 67 -0.14 -24.71 13.05
C ASP A 67 0.86 -25.49 12.19
N LEU A 68 2.11 -25.59 12.66
CA LEU A 68 3.21 -26.13 11.86
C LEU A 68 2.97 -27.58 11.42
N ASP A 69 2.38 -28.40 12.30
CA ASP A 69 2.05 -29.80 11.99
C ASP A 69 0.97 -29.92 10.91
N ASP A 70 -0.07 -29.08 10.97
CA ASP A 70 -1.13 -29.04 9.96
C ASP A 70 -0.60 -28.56 8.61
N LYS A 71 0.26 -27.54 8.63
CA LYS A 71 0.94 -27.03 7.43
C LYS A 71 1.82 -28.08 6.78
N GLU A 72 2.56 -28.84 7.58
CA GLU A 72 3.43 -29.90 7.06
C GLU A 72 2.64 -31.12 6.58
N SER A 73 1.53 -31.45 7.23
CA SER A 73 0.56 -32.45 6.74
C SER A 73 -0.01 -32.04 5.38
N TYR A 74 -0.39 -30.77 5.23
CA TYR A 74 -0.89 -30.22 3.97
C TYR A 74 0.16 -30.28 2.86
N ARG A 75 1.40 -29.82 3.11
CA ARG A 75 2.50 -29.85 2.13
C ARG A 75 2.76 -31.24 1.58
N ARG A 76 2.84 -32.24 2.47
CA ARG A 76 3.01 -33.64 2.07
C ARG A 76 1.86 -34.13 1.20
N LYS A 77 0.61 -33.82 1.58
CA LYS A 77 -0.57 -34.19 0.79
C LYS A 77 -0.57 -33.52 -0.58
N LEU A 78 -0.39 -32.20 -0.65
CA LEU A 78 -0.39 -31.45 -1.90
C LEU A 78 0.69 -31.96 -2.87
N LEU A 79 1.93 -32.14 -2.38
CA LEU A 79 3.03 -32.61 -3.21
C LEU A 79 2.80 -34.04 -3.71
N GLN A 80 2.27 -34.92 -2.85
CA GLN A 80 1.95 -36.30 -3.24
C GLN A 80 0.88 -36.34 -4.33
N GLU A 81 -0.26 -35.69 -4.11
CA GLU A 81 -1.40 -35.69 -5.04
C GLU A 81 -1.03 -35.04 -6.40
N LEU A 82 -0.24 -33.97 -6.39
CA LEU A 82 0.27 -33.37 -7.64
C LEU A 82 1.26 -34.28 -8.35
N THR A 83 2.15 -34.96 -7.61
CA THR A 83 3.09 -35.93 -8.22
C THR A 83 2.33 -37.08 -8.86
N ASP A 84 1.28 -37.59 -8.20
CA ASP A 84 0.44 -38.67 -8.74
C ASP A 84 -0.34 -38.21 -9.99
N ALA A 85 -0.86 -36.98 -9.98
CA ALA A 85 -1.52 -36.39 -11.14
C ALA A 85 -0.55 -36.19 -12.33
N LEU A 86 0.68 -35.73 -12.06
CA LEU A 86 1.73 -35.61 -13.09
C LEU A 86 2.15 -36.98 -13.63
N ALA A 87 2.25 -38.01 -12.78
CA ALA A 87 2.60 -39.38 -13.18
C ALA A 87 1.62 -39.99 -14.19
N ALA A 88 0.35 -39.58 -14.15
CA ALA A 88 -0.66 -40.00 -15.11
C ALA A 88 -0.35 -39.56 -16.57
N GLN A 89 0.55 -38.58 -16.76
CA GLN A 89 0.93 -38.02 -18.07
C GLN A 89 2.03 -38.81 -18.81
N GLY A 90 2.58 -39.87 -18.19
CA GLY A 90 3.66 -40.69 -18.76
C GLY A 90 5.00 -40.48 -18.06
N SER A 91 5.79 -41.56 -17.95
CA SER A 91 6.87 -41.67 -16.97
C SER A 91 7.98 -40.61 -17.10
N GLU A 92 8.47 -40.36 -18.32
CA GLU A 92 9.60 -39.44 -18.52
C GLU A 92 9.19 -37.97 -18.31
N ALA A 93 8.05 -37.56 -18.86
CA ALA A 93 7.52 -36.21 -18.69
C ALA A 93 7.19 -35.90 -17.22
N ALA A 94 6.61 -36.88 -16.53
CA ALA A 94 6.28 -36.78 -15.11
C ALA A 94 7.51 -36.63 -14.21
N GLU A 95 8.58 -37.40 -14.46
CA GLU A 95 9.84 -37.29 -13.71
C GLU A 95 10.45 -35.88 -13.86
N ILE A 96 10.49 -35.38 -15.10
CA ILE A 96 11.04 -34.05 -15.40
C ILE A 96 10.20 -32.95 -14.72
N ALA A 97 8.88 -33.00 -14.86
CA ALA A 97 7.98 -32.02 -14.25
C ALA A 97 8.05 -32.07 -12.72
N THR A 98 8.08 -33.26 -12.12
CA THR A 98 8.17 -33.43 -10.65
C THR A 98 9.49 -32.87 -10.11
N ALA A 99 10.62 -33.15 -10.78
CA ALA A 99 11.91 -32.59 -10.40
C ALA A 99 11.91 -31.06 -10.52
N ALA A 100 11.39 -30.51 -11.62
CA ALA A 100 11.30 -29.07 -11.83
C ALA A 100 10.38 -28.38 -10.81
N LEU A 101 9.25 -29.00 -10.43
CA LEU A 101 8.39 -28.49 -9.37
C LEU A 101 9.12 -28.42 -8.02
N ARG A 102 9.87 -29.47 -7.68
CA ARG A 102 10.69 -29.50 -6.45
C ARG A 102 11.79 -28.43 -6.49
N ASP A 103 12.47 -28.26 -7.62
CA ASP A 103 13.48 -27.21 -7.81
C ASP A 103 12.88 -25.81 -7.52
N LEU A 104 11.64 -25.54 -7.94
CA LEU A 104 10.96 -24.26 -7.68
C LEU A 104 10.51 -24.11 -6.22
N ILE A 105 10.06 -25.19 -5.59
CA ILE A 105 9.74 -25.22 -4.15
C ILE A 105 10.99 -24.89 -3.33
N ASP A 106 12.12 -25.52 -3.66
CA ASP A 106 13.40 -25.30 -2.97
C ASP A 106 13.89 -23.86 -3.18
N GLN A 107 13.77 -23.33 -4.41
CA GLN A 107 14.06 -21.91 -4.69
C GLN A 107 13.18 -20.97 -3.84
N MET A 108 11.88 -21.22 -3.78
CA MET A 108 10.96 -20.42 -2.96
C MET A 108 11.36 -20.46 -1.48
N ALA A 109 11.71 -21.64 -0.94
CA ALA A 109 12.14 -21.81 0.45
C ALA A 109 13.49 -21.14 0.73
N GLU A 110 14.44 -21.21 -0.20
CA GLU A 110 15.79 -20.65 -0.05
C GLU A 110 15.79 -19.13 -0.20
N GLN A 111 15.19 -18.63 -1.29
CA GLN A 111 15.29 -17.25 -1.75
C GLN A 111 14.14 -16.38 -1.27
N GLY A 112 12.97 -16.98 -1.00
CA GLY A 112 11.74 -16.25 -0.64
C GLY A 112 10.96 -15.75 -1.86
N ALA A 113 11.46 -16.03 -3.07
CA ALA A 113 10.83 -15.68 -4.33
C ALA A 113 11.19 -16.66 -5.45
N VAL A 114 10.27 -16.81 -6.40
CA VAL A 114 10.46 -17.47 -7.69
C VAL A 114 10.04 -16.49 -8.79
N VAL A 115 10.83 -16.39 -9.86
CA VAL A 115 10.53 -15.51 -11.00
C VAL A 115 10.39 -16.34 -12.26
N LEU A 116 9.22 -16.25 -12.90
CA LEU A 116 8.86 -16.97 -14.10
C LEU A 116 8.68 -15.98 -15.26
N ALA A 117 9.17 -16.33 -16.44
CA ALA A 117 8.96 -15.62 -17.70
C ALA A 117 8.19 -16.51 -18.68
N ASP A 118 7.48 -15.91 -19.64
CA ASP A 118 6.72 -16.64 -20.67
C ASP A 118 5.77 -17.72 -20.09
N ILE A 119 5.06 -17.38 -18.99
CA ILE A 119 4.00 -18.24 -18.44
C ILE A 119 2.95 -18.57 -19.49
N VAL A 120 2.61 -17.59 -20.31
CA VAL A 120 1.74 -17.75 -21.49
C VAL A 120 2.51 -17.30 -22.74
N GLU A 121 1.99 -17.65 -23.91
CA GLU A 121 2.55 -17.19 -25.18
C GLU A 121 2.37 -15.67 -25.37
N SER A 122 3.23 -15.08 -26.21
CA SER A 122 3.29 -13.62 -26.34
C SER A 122 1.97 -13.00 -26.83
N ASP A 123 1.27 -13.67 -27.74
CA ASP A 123 -0.02 -13.21 -28.27
C ASP A 123 -1.12 -13.23 -27.20
N ASP A 124 -1.16 -14.27 -26.36
CA ASP A 124 -2.10 -14.36 -25.23
C ASP A 124 -1.80 -13.28 -24.19
N PHE A 125 -0.51 -13.01 -23.93
CA PHE A 125 -0.12 -11.92 -23.05
C PHE A 125 -0.54 -10.54 -23.60
N LEU A 126 -0.48 -10.33 -24.93
CA LEU A 126 -0.94 -9.08 -25.54
C LEU A 126 -2.45 -8.87 -25.37
N GLU A 127 -3.25 -9.93 -25.34
CA GLU A 127 -4.68 -9.82 -25.02
C GLU A 127 -4.89 -9.38 -23.57
N LEU A 128 -4.11 -9.89 -22.61
CA LEU A 128 -4.10 -9.37 -21.24
C LEU A 128 -3.74 -7.88 -21.21
N VAL A 129 -2.68 -7.48 -21.90
CA VAL A 129 -2.22 -6.08 -21.97
C VAL A 129 -3.32 -5.17 -22.50
N LYS A 130 -3.97 -5.57 -23.60
CA LYS A 130 -5.05 -4.79 -24.20
C LYS A 130 -6.20 -4.54 -23.21
N ARG A 131 -6.67 -5.60 -22.55
CA ARG A 131 -7.76 -5.47 -21.56
C ARG A 131 -7.36 -4.65 -20.35
N TYR A 132 -6.13 -4.84 -19.88
CA TYR A 132 -5.57 -4.05 -18.80
C TYR A 132 -5.53 -2.56 -19.17
N ASP A 133 -5.03 -2.21 -20.35
CA ASP A 133 -4.90 -0.84 -20.81
C ASP A 133 -6.28 -0.17 -20.98
N GLU A 134 -7.27 -0.91 -21.50
CA GLU A 134 -8.66 -0.45 -21.59
C GLU A 134 -9.26 -0.13 -20.21
N LEU A 135 -9.06 -1.02 -19.23
CA LEU A 135 -9.51 -0.82 -17.84
C LEU A 135 -8.76 0.33 -17.16
N MET A 136 -7.44 0.39 -17.29
CA MET A 136 -6.60 1.45 -16.72
C MET A 136 -6.96 2.82 -17.30
N ALA A 137 -7.29 2.90 -18.59
CA ALA A 137 -7.74 4.14 -19.22
C ALA A 137 -9.11 4.61 -18.71
N ARG A 138 -10.03 3.67 -18.45
CA ARG A 138 -11.40 3.95 -18.00
C ARG A 138 -11.51 4.22 -16.50
N GLU A 139 -10.83 3.43 -15.69
CA GLU A 139 -11.02 3.35 -14.23
C GLU A 139 -9.77 3.70 -13.43
N GLY A 140 -8.60 3.82 -14.08
CA GLY A 140 -7.34 4.09 -13.42
C GLY A 140 -7.27 5.50 -12.81
N SER A 141 -6.95 5.59 -11.53
CA SER A 141 -6.69 6.89 -10.90
C SER A 141 -5.40 7.50 -11.46
N ARG A 142 -5.40 8.81 -11.73
CA ARG A 142 -4.21 9.53 -12.22
C ARG A 142 -3.51 10.23 -11.05
N SER A 143 -2.96 9.43 -10.11
CA SER A 143 -2.10 9.92 -9.03
C SER A 143 -0.71 10.29 -9.58
N PHE A 144 0.06 11.11 -8.85
CA PHE A 144 1.37 11.57 -9.35
C PHE A 144 2.44 10.46 -9.35
N ILE A 145 2.37 9.52 -8.40
CA ILE A 145 3.39 8.46 -8.24
C ILE A 145 3.20 7.35 -9.27
N HIS A 146 1.94 7.02 -9.56
CA HIS A 146 1.52 5.93 -10.44
C HIS A 146 0.04 6.10 -10.79
N ARG A 147 -0.41 5.40 -11.84
CA ARG A 147 -1.84 5.15 -12.01
C ARG A 147 -2.26 3.90 -11.26
N PHE A 148 -3.40 3.92 -10.61
CA PHE A 148 -3.89 2.82 -9.79
C PHE A 148 -5.23 2.30 -10.32
N LEU A 149 -5.34 0.98 -10.48
CA LEU A 149 -6.56 0.29 -10.85
C LEU A 149 -6.91 -0.74 -9.77
N ASP A 150 -8.13 -0.68 -9.24
CA ASP A 150 -8.65 -1.70 -8.34
C ASP A 150 -9.35 -2.81 -9.13
N LEU A 151 -8.70 -3.98 -9.24
CA LEU A 151 -9.26 -5.09 -10.02
C LEU A 151 -10.41 -5.79 -9.31
N ARG A 152 -10.67 -5.49 -8.03
CA ARG A 152 -11.89 -5.95 -7.32
C ARG A 152 -13.17 -5.43 -7.96
N ARG A 153 -13.10 -4.30 -8.68
CA ARG A 153 -14.23 -3.73 -9.44
C ARG A 153 -14.50 -4.43 -10.76
N SER A 154 -13.50 -5.16 -11.26
CA SER A 154 -13.54 -5.86 -12.54
C SER A 154 -13.14 -7.33 -12.36
N PRO A 155 -13.84 -8.10 -11.48
CA PRO A 155 -13.46 -9.47 -11.16
C PRO A 155 -13.50 -10.38 -12.38
N GLY A 156 -14.27 -10.02 -13.42
CA GLY A 156 -14.28 -10.70 -14.71
C GLY A 156 -12.89 -10.81 -15.35
N MET A 157 -11.99 -9.84 -15.15
CA MET A 157 -10.62 -9.94 -15.65
C MET A 157 -9.84 -11.09 -14.99
N LEU A 158 -10.17 -11.42 -13.74
CA LEU A 158 -9.50 -12.48 -12.97
C LEU A 158 -10.06 -13.87 -13.28
N THR A 159 -11.31 -13.95 -13.71
CA THR A 159 -11.99 -15.22 -14.00
C THR A 159 -12.11 -15.52 -15.49
N ASP A 160 -11.84 -14.57 -16.38
CA ASP A 160 -11.94 -14.79 -17.82
C ASP A 160 -10.83 -15.73 -18.34
N PRO A 161 -11.19 -16.91 -18.90
CA PRO A 161 -10.23 -17.88 -19.43
C PRO A 161 -9.31 -17.34 -20.52
N ALA A 162 -9.69 -16.27 -21.22
CA ALA A 162 -8.87 -15.69 -22.28
C ALA A 162 -7.61 -14.96 -21.76
N VAL A 163 -7.57 -14.58 -20.48
CA VAL A 163 -6.44 -13.80 -19.91
C VAL A 163 -5.99 -14.26 -18.53
N ASN A 164 -6.81 -15.04 -17.82
CA ASN A 164 -6.50 -15.45 -16.45
C ASN A 164 -5.28 -16.39 -16.33
N GLY A 165 -4.89 -17.09 -17.40
CA GLY A 165 -3.73 -18.00 -17.41
C GLY A 165 -2.42 -17.29 -17.04
N ALA A 166 -2.25 -16.04 -17.47
CA ALA A 166 -1.09 -15.22 -17.08
C ALA A 166 -1.18 -14.72 -15.62
N LEU A 167 -2.39 -14.63 -15.07
CA LEU A 167 -2.66 -14.06 -13.75
C LEU A 167 -2.54 -15.09 -12.63
N VAL A 168 -3.18 -16.25 -12.81
CA VAL A 168 -3.39 -17.27 -11.75
C VAL A 168 -2.99 -18.67 -12.21
N HIS A 169 -1.91 -18.78 -12.99
CA HIS A 169 -1.41 -20.07 -13.49
C HIS A 169 -1.29 -21.10 -12.34
N PRO A 170 -1.80 -22.34 -12.51
CA PRO A 170 -1.87 -23.34 -11.45
C PRO A 170 -0.52 -23.63 -10.76
N LEU A 171 0.59 -23.59 -11.50
CA LEU A 171 1.95 -23.71 -10.93
C LEU A 171 2.24 -22.62 -9.87
N MET A 172 1.92 -21.35 -10.14
CA MET A 172 2.15 -20.26 -9.18
C MET A 172 1.30 -20.44 -7.94
N ILE A 173 0.04 -20.88 -8.11
CA ILE A 173 -0.89 -21.13 -7.01
C ILE A 173 -0.41 -22.31 -6.15
N ALA A 174 0.09 -23.39 -6.77
CA ALA A 174 0.67 -24.52 -6.07
C ALA A 174 1.90 -24.11 -5.25
N LEU A 175 2.79 -23.27 -5.81
CA LEU A 175 3.97 -22.76 -5.10
C LEU A 175 3.60 -21.97 -3.85
N ILE A 176 2.66 -21.03 -3.94
CA ILE A 176 2.20 -20.25 -2.78
C ILE A 176 1.53 -21.18 -1.76
N SER A 177 0.62 -22.04 -2.21
CA SER A 177 -0.13 -22.94 -1.34
C SER A 177 0.79 -23.89 -0.57
N TYR A 178 1.84 -24.40 -1.23
CA TYR A 178 2.87 -25.21 -0.60
C TYR A 178 3.68 -24.39 0.42
N ALA A 179 4.13 -23.19 0.06
CA ALA A 179 4.93 -22.34 0.94
C ALA A 179 4.17 -22.01 2.24
N VAL A 180 2.93 -21.55 2.12
CA VAL A 180 2.04 -21.18 3.23
C VAL A 180 1.57 -22.40 4.04
N GLY A 181 1.51 -23.59 3.42
CA GLY A 181 1.06 -24.82 4.06
C GLY A 181 -0.46 -24.92 4.20
N GLY A 182 -1.21 -24.49 3.18
CA GLY A 182 -2.67 -24.65 3.18
C GLY A 182 -3.32 -24.18 1.89
N PRO A 183 -4.63 -24.42 1.72
CA PRO A 183 -5.41 -23.78 0.67
C PRO A 183 -5.32 -22.26 0.82
N ILE A 184 -5.22 -21.57 -0.31
CA ILE A 184 -5.11 -20.12 -0.36
C ILE A 184 -6.32 -19.50 -1.04
N ARG A 185 -6.45 -18.19 -0.87
CA ARG A 185 -7.42 -17.34 -1.55
C ARG A 185 -6.77 -16.02 -1.93
N MET A 186 -7.36 -15.32 -2.88
CA MET A 186 -7.01 -13.94 -3.18
C MET A 186 -7.71 -13.00 -2.19
N ILE A 187 -6.97 -12.05 -1.61
CA ILE A 187 -7.50 -11.04 -0.69
C ILE A 187 -7.45 -9.62 -1.27
N ASP A 188 -6.59 -9.38 -2.26
CA ASP A 188 -6.47 -8.11 -2.97
C ASP A 188 -5.97 -8.34 -4.40
N ALA A 189 -6.42 -7.50 -5.33
CA ALA A 189 -5.97 -7.50 -6.72
C ALA A 189 -5.97 -6.08 -7.26
N ARG A 190 -4.83 -5.65 -7.79
CA ARG A 190 -4.65 -4.27 -8.25
C ARG A 190 -3.67 -4.13 -9.40
N GLY A 191 -3.95 -3.19 -10.29
CA GLY A 191 -3.08 -2.76 -11.38
C GLY A 191 -2.34 -1.47 -11.05
N LYS A 192 -1.09 -1.33 -11.48
CA LYS A 192 -0.35 -0.07 -11.42
C LYS A 192 0.43 0.23 -12.69
N ASP A 193 0.27 1.44 -13.23
CA ASP A 193 1.20 2.01 -14.22
C ASP A 193 2.17 2.97 -13.53
N ALA A 194 3.46 2.72 -13.69
CA ALA A 194 4.51 3.54 -13.14
C ALA A 194 5.34 4.20 -14.25
N GLU A 195 5.40 5.51 -14.23
CA GLU A 195 6.42 6.26 -14.97
C GLU A 195 7.77 6.19 -14.24
N PRO A 196 8.90 6.36 -14.94
CA PRO A 196 10.20 6.61 -14.32
C PRO A 196 10.12 7.83 -13.41
N LEU A 197 10.32 7.61 -12.11
CA LEU A 197 10.28 8.65 -11.08
C LEU A 197 11.10 8.17 -9.88
N SER A 198 12.14 8.93 -9.53
CA SER A 198 12.86 8.75 -8.26
C SER A 198 12.07 9.43 -7.15
N VAL A 199 11.67 8.67 -6.13
CA VAL A 199 10.86 9.17 -5.01
C VAL A 199 10.93 8.23 -3.82
N LEU A 200 11.07 8.77 -2.61
CA LEU A 200 10.78 8.09 -1.36
C LEU A 200 9.32 8.32 -0.99
N ALA A 201 8.48 7.34 -1.30
CA ALA A 201 7.09 7.28 -0.86
C ALA A 201 6.80 5.90 -0.27
N GLN A 202 6.00 5.85 0.79
CA GLN A 202 5.83 4.70 1.69
C GLN A 202 5.65 3.33 1.00
N ASP A 203 4.84 3.24 -0.06
CA ASP A 203 4.59 2.00 -0.80
C ASP A 203 5.56 1.74 -1.98
N ASN A 204 6.66 2.51 -2.06
CA ASN A 204 7.69 2.42 -3.10
C ASN A 204 9.13 2.41 -2.57
N MET A 205 9.32 2.47 -1.25
CA MET A 205 10.63 2.39 -0.60
C MET A 205 11.13 0.94 -0.53
N LEU A 206 12.34 0.72 -0.01
CA LEU A 206 12.76 -0.61 0.45
C LEU A 206 11.94 -0.99 1.69
N HIS A 207 11.16 -2.06 1.60
CA HIS A 207 10.20 -2.41 2.65
C HIS A 207 9.88 -3.91 2.71
N ILE A 208 9.12 -4.26 3.74
CA ILE A 208 8.27 -5.46 3.79
C ILE A 208 6.83 -4.98 3.75
N ASP A 209 5.90 -5.71 3.16
CA ASP A 209 4.51 -5.27 3.13
C ASP A 209 3.90 -5.14 4.54
N ASN A 210 2.91 -4.24 4.68
CA ASN A 210 2.24 -3.89 5.94
C ASN A 210 1.27 -4.99 6.45
N THR A 211 1.76 -6.22 6.54
CA THR A 211 1.01 -7.37 7.06
C THR A 211 1.91 -8.24 7.95
N PRO A 212 2.57 -7.68 8.97
CA PRO A 212 3.66 -8.35 9.71
C PRO A 212 3.24 -9.68 10.33
N PHE A 213 1.96 -9.80 10.71
CA PHE A 213 1.43 -11.00 11.37
C PHE A 213 0.81 -12.01 10.39
N ASN A 214 0.59 -11.64 9.12
CA ASN A 214 0.08 -12.54 8.09
C ASN A 214 1.21 -13.21 7.33
N ASP A 215 0.96 -14.46 6.93
CA ASP A 215 1.81 -15.16 5.97
C ASP A 215 1.38 -14.78 4.54
N GLU A 216 1.58 -13.50 4.18
CA GLU A 216 1.13 -12.92 2.91
C GLU A 216 2.11 -13.23 1.78
N TYR A 217 1.58 -13.76 0.68
CA TYR A 217 2.31 -13.97 -0.57
C TYR A 217 1.69 -13.17 -1.71
N LYS A 218 2.51 -12.82 -2.69
CA LYS A 218 2.06 -12.08 -3.88
C LYS A 218 2.51 -12.74 -5.16
N ILE A 219 1.66 -12.58 -6.18
CA ILE A 219 2.06 -12.68 -7.57
C ILE A 219 2.16 -11.25 -8.10
N LEU A 220 3.35 -10.87 -8.57
CA LEU A 220 3.62 -9.59 -9.21
C LEU A 220 3.95 -9.86 -10.69
N ILE A 221 3.07 -9.39 -11.57
CA ILE A 221 3.20 -9.53 -13.02
C ILE A 221 3.67 -8.19 -13.56
N THR A 222 4.78 -8.16 -14.28
CA THR A 222 5.42 -6.92 -14.75
C THR A 222 5.79 -6.99 -16.22
N TRP A 223 5.55 -5.89 -16.92
CA TRP A 223 5.90 -5.73 -18.33
C TRP A 223 6.16 -4.25 -18.64
N ARG A 224 6.82 -3.99 -19.77
CA ARG A 224 6.91 -2.65 -20.34
C ARG A 224 5.55 -2.26 -20.91
N ARG A 225 5.00 -1.12 -20.46
CA ARG A 225 3.63 -0.68 -20.78
C ARG A 225 3.31 -0.78 -22.28
N GLY A 226 2.14 -1.33 -22.60
CA GLY A 226 1.65 -1.49 -23.98
C GLY A 226 2.38 -2.57 -24.80
N THR A 227 3.17 -3.44 -24.18
CA THR A 227 3.95 -4.49 -24.88
C THR A 227 3.92 -5.83 -24.13
N ALA A 228 4.27 -6.92 -24.81
CA ALA A 228 4.57 -8.20 -24.17
C ALA A 228 6.08 -8.38 -23.90
N GLN A 229 6.77 -7.31 -23.50
CA GLN A 229 8.19 -7.35 -23.13
C GLN A 229 8.33 -7.14 -21.63
N GLY A 230 9.38 -7.70 -21.03
CA GLY A 230 9.61 -7.54 -19.60
C GLY A 230 10.03 -6.12 -19.20
N PRO A 231 10.12 -5.87 -17.88
CA PRO A 231 10.43 -4.55 -17.36
C PRO A 231 11.86 -4.14 -17.75
N ALA A 232 12.00 -2.88 -18.17
CA ALA A 232 13.27 -2.26 -18.57
C ALA A 232 13.47 -0.93 -17.82
N GLY A 233 13.20 -0.97 -16.51
CA GLY A 233 13.12 0.19 -15.63
C GLY A 233 12.04 -0.01 -14.58
N GLN A 234 12.18 0.65 -13.43
CA GLN A 234 11.26 0.47 -12.29
C GLN A 234 11.21 -1.00 -11.83
N ASN A 235 12.34 -1.70 -11.83
CA ASN A 235 12.38 -3.15 -11.69
C ASN A 235 12.02 -3.59 -10.26
N PHE A 236 11.56 -4.83 -10.12
CA PHE A 236 11.39 -5.44 -8.81
C PHE A 236 12.77 -5.87 -8.30
N THR A 237 13.09 -5.50 -7.07
CA THR A 237 14.32 -5.92 -6.40
C THR A 237 13.99 -6.52 -5.06
N PHE A 238 14.77 -7.51 -4.63
CA PHE A 238 14.59 -8.14 -3.32
C PHE A 238 15.91 -8.68 -2.77
N LEU A 239 15.92 -8.90 -1.46
CA LEU A 239 17.06 -9.44 -0.73
C LEU A 239 16.75 -10.91 -0.39
N PRO A 240 17.36 -11.87 -1.09
CA PRO A 240 17.03 -13.28 -0.89
C PRO A 240 17.31 -13.73 0.54
N GLY A 241 16.48 -14.64 1.02
CA GLY A 241 16.62 -15.27 2.34
C GLY A 241 16.06 -14.46 3.52
N THR A 242 15.80 -13.15 3.36
CA THR A 242 15.32 -12.32 4.48
C THR A 242 13.91 -12.70 4.93
N HIS A 243 13.12 -13.39 4.10
CA HIS A 243 11.81 -13.93 4.46
C HIS A 243 11.86 -14.92 5.63
N LYS A 244 13.04 -15.51 5.91
CA LYS A 244 13.26 -16.38 7.07
C LYS A 244 13.32 -15.59 8.39
N LEU A 245 13.54 -14.27 8.34
CA LEU A 245 13.47 -13.36 9.48
C LEU A 245 12.08 -12.78 9.63
N ALA A 246 11.79 -12.26 10.81
CA ALA A 246 10.58 -11.52 11.11
C ALA A 246 10.94 -10.06 11.33
N ARG A 247 10.13 -9.16 10.76
CA ARG A 247 10.02 -7.81 11.31
C ARG A 247 9.58 -7.92 12.78
N THR A 248 10.20 -7.13 13.66
CA THR A 248 9.84 -7.13 15.09
C THR A 248 8.43 -6.55 15.36
N CYS A 249 7.88 -6.88 16.52
CA CYS A 249 6.63 -6.30 17.03
C CYS A 249 6.83 -5.77 18.45
N PHE A 250 5.90 -4.93 18.86
CA PHE A 250 5.77 -4.41 20.22
C PHE A 250 4.62 -5.12 20.93
N VAL A 251 4.59 -5.03 22.26
CA VAL A 251 3.52 -5.57 23.09
C VAL A 251 3.07 -4.44 24.01
N ASN A 252 1.77 -4.12 24.00
CA ASN A 252 1.22 -3.07 24.86
C ASN A 252 1.06 -3.55 26.32
N GLU A 253 0.59 -2.66 27.21
CA GLU A 253 0.38 -2.97 28.63
C GLU A 253 -0.61 -4.13 28.87
N ASP A 254 -1.58 -4.31 27.97
CA ASP A 254 -2.56 -5.41 28.01
C ASP A 254 -2.01 -6.74 27.46
N GLY A 255 -0.75 -6.77 27.03
CA GLY A 255 -0.15 -7.97 26.43
C GLY A 255 -0.51 -8.21 24.96
N VAL A 256 -1.12 -7.22 24.28
CA VAL A 256 -1.54 -7.29 22.89
C VAL A 256 -0.39 -6.92 21.95
N PRO A 257 0.03 -7.82 21.04
CA PRO A 257 1.06 -7.53 20.05
C PRO A 257 0.59 -6.56 18.98
N TRP A 258 1.45 -5.63 18.60
CA TRP A 258 1.21 -4.67 17.51
C TRP A 258 2.52 -4.31 16.82
N SER A 259 2.43 -3.72 15.64
CA SER A 259 3.57 -3.13 14.92
C SER A 259 3.07 -1.90 14.13
N SER A 260 3.93 -1.08 13.52
CA SER A 260 3.49 0.13 12.77
C SER A 260 4.01 0.18 11.34
N GLU A 261 3.34 0.83 10.39
CA GLU A 261 3.81 0.89 9.00
C GLU A 261 5.30 1.29 8.87
N ASN A 262 5.80 2.20 9.72
CA ASN A 262 7.22 2.61 9.74
C ASN A 262 8.20 1.48 10.10
N ALA A 263 7.79 0.53 10.94
CA ALA A 263 8.61 -0.65 11.28
C ALA A 263 8.87 -1.60 10.09
N SER A 264 8.34 -1.28 8.90
CA SER A 264 8.62 -2.03 7.67
C SER A 264 9.56 -1.32 6.68
N ILE A 265 9.97 -0.08 6.92
CA ILE A 265 10.57 0.79 5.89
C ILE A 265 12.07 0.99 6.16
N PHE A 266 12.91 0.56 5.22
CA PHE A 266 14.37 0.56 5.31
C PHE A 266 15.00 1.65 4.43
N THR A 267 14.80 2.92 4.78
CA THR A 267 15.24 4.08 3.97
C THR A 267 16.47 4.78 4.49
N THR A 268 17.01 4.37 5.64
CA THR A 268 18.25 4.96 6.19
C THR A 268 19.45 4.05 5.95
N PRO A 269 20.67 4.60 5.77
CA PRO A 269 21.88 3.80 5.66
C PRO A 269 22.06 2.79 6.81
N ASP A 270 21.67 3.18 8.04
CA ASP A 270 21.73 2.28 9.21
C ASP A 270 20.72 1.13 9.11
N SER A 271 19.48 1.41 8.70
CA SER A 271 18.45 0.38 8.52
C SER A 271 18.83 -0.63 7.43
N ILE A 272 19.37 -0.18 6.29
CA ILE A 272 19.82 -1.06 5.21
C ILE A 272 21.00 -1.92 5.68
N ARG A 273 21.98 -1.32 6.38
CA ARG A 273 23.11 -2.06 6.96
C ARG A 273 22.65 -3.18 7.90
N LYS A 274 21.66 -2.91 8.77
CA LYS A 274 21.09 -3.93 9.66
C LYS A 274 20.46 -5.09 8.89
N VAL A 275 19.76 -4.82 7.78
CA VAL A 275 19.21 -5.88 6.93
C VAL A 275 20.32 -6.71 6.30
N PHE A 276 21.38 -6.08 5.79
CA PHE A 276 22.54 -6.79 5.24
C PHE A 276 23.27 -7.62 6.29
N ASP A 277 23.44 -7.10 7.51
CA ASP A 277 24.02 -7.85 8.63
C ASP A 277 23.18 -9.09 8.94
N ALA A 278 21.85 -8.95 8.98
CA ALA A 278 20.94 -10.06 9.23
C ALA A 278 20.93 -11.09 8.09
N GLN A 279 20.97 -10.64 6.83
CA GLN A 279 21.08 -11.52 5.67
C GLN A 279 22.38 -12.34 5.69
N ARG A 280 23.52 -11.71 6.02
CA ARG A 280 24.81 -12.40 6.12
C ARG A 280 24.83 -13.45 7.23
N GLN A 281 24.24 -13.13 8.38
CA GLN A 281 24.11 -14.07 9.49
C GLN A 281 23.28 -15.32 9.12
N LEU A 282 22.24 -15.15 8.29
CA LEU A 282 21.44 -16.28 7.80
C LEU A 282 22.13 -17.13 6.72
N GLY A 283 22.75 -16.45 5.74
CA GLY A 283 23.28 -17.12 4.54
C GLY A 283 24.71 -17.62 4.68
N GLY A 284 25.43 -17.22 5.73
CA GLY A 284 26.86 -17.48 5.86
C GLY A 284 27.70 -16.85 4.73
N GLN A 285 27.17 -15.81 4.08
CA GLN A 285 27.82 -15.09 2.97
C GLN A 285 28.64 -13.91 3.49
N ASP A 286 29.78 -13.63 2.87
CA ASP A 286 30.65 -12.49 3.23
C ASP A 286 30.06 -11.14 2.78
N HIS A 287 29.25 -11.14 1.72
CA HIS A 287 28.69 -9.96 1.08
C HIS A 287 27.16 -10.02 1.02
N PRO A 288 26.46 -8.89 1.15
CA PRO A 288 25.02 -8.83 0.92
C PRO A 288 24.68 -9.15 -0.54
N THR A 289 23.51 -9.74 -0.73
CA THR A 289 22.97 -10.07 -2.05
C THR A 289 21.69 -9.30 -2.29
N VAL A 290 21.62 -8.61 -3.43
CA VAL A 290 20.40 -7.96 -3.93
C VAL A 290 20.15 -8.49 -5.34
N ILE A 291 18.92 -8.89 -5.61
CA ILE A 291 18.48 -9.39 -6.92
C ILE A 291 17.67 -8.30 -7.61
N GLU A 292 18.02 -7.96 -8.84
CA GLU A 292 17.25 -7.08 -9.71
C GLU A 292 16.57 -7.88 -10.83
N VAL A 293 15.25 -8.00 -10.73
CA VAL A 293 14.45 -8.80 -11.66
C VAL A 293 14.27 -8.05 -12.98
N THR A 294 14.98 -8.55 -14.01
CA THR A 294 15.01 -7.96 -15.35
C THR A 294 14.96 -9.03 -16.44
N ASP A 295 14.19 -8.74 -17.48
CA ASP A 295 14.19 -9.47 -18.76
C ASP A 295 13.69 -8.49 -19.82
N SER A 296 14.50 -8.17 -20.82
CA SER A 296 14.13 -7.15 -21.81
C SER A 296 13.14 -7.66 -22.85
N GLU A 297 12.91 -8.97 -22.91
CA GLU A 297 12.17 -9.62 -23.99
C GLU A 297 10.85 -10.22 -23.52
N ARG A 298 10.77 -10.66 -22.27
CA ARG A 298 9.65 -11.50 -21.78
C ARG A 298 8.97 -10.91 -20.56
N PRO A 299 7.63 -10.91 -20.49
CA PRO A 299 6.93 -10.48 -19.28
C PRO A 299 7.29 -11.39 -18.12
N LEU A 300 7.31 -10.82 -16.90
CA LEU A 300 7.77 -11.51 -15.71
C LEU A 300 6.67 -11.63 -14.66
N SER A 301 6.53 -12.82 -14.09
CA SER A 301 5.67 -13.11 -12.96
C SER A 301 6.54 -13.54 -11.78
N SER A 302 6.56 -12.72 -10.72
CA SER A 302 7.29 -12.99 -9.48
C SER A 302 6.32 -13.48 -8.42
N VAL A 303 6.56 -14.68 -7.88
CA VAL A 303 5.85 -15.24 -6.73
C VAL A 303 6.74 -15.06 -5.51
N PHE A 304 6.32 -14.36 -4.46
CA PHE A 304 7.20 -14.04 -3.33
C PHE A 304 6.47 -13.88 -1.99
N ALA A 305 7.21 -14.09 -0.90
CA ALA A 305 6.75 -13.98 0.49
C ALA A 305 6.63 -12.50 0.94
N ALA A 306 5.66 -11.79 0.36
CA ALA A 306 5.48 -10.34 0.49
C ALA A 306 5.45 -9.80 1.93
N GLY A 307 4.84 -10.56 2.86
CA GLY A 307 4.77 -10.19 4.28
C GLY A 307 6.07 -10.36 5.07
N SER A 308 7.17 -10.82 4.45
CA SER A 308 8.46 -11.02 5.15
C SER A 308 9.72 -10.81 4.31
N LEU A 309 9.64 -10.88 2.99
CA LEU A 309 10.76 -10.64 2.10
C LEU A 309 11.00 -9.13 1.98
N VAL A 310 12.24 -8.69 2.21
CA VAL A 310 12.62 -7.30 2.01
C VAL A 310 12.74 -7.05 0.52
N HIS A 311 11.97 -6.10 0.02
CA HIS A 311 11.87 -5.83 -1.40
C HIS A 311 11.64 -4.34 -1.69
N HIS A 312 11.94 -3.96 -2.92
CA HIS A 312 11.89 -2.59 -3.38
C HIS A 312 11.45 -2.55 -4.83
N ARG A 313 10.55 -1.62 -5.16
CA ARG A 313 10.37 -1.20 -6.53
C ARG A 313 11.50 -0.22 -6.84
N PHE A 314 12.54 -0.65 -7.54
CA PHE A 314 13.73 0.16 -7.80
C PHE A 314 13.38 1.42 -8.62
N ARG A 315 13.06 2.52 -7.92
CA ARG A 315 12.59 3.80 -8.47
C ARG A 315 13.73 4.60 -9.07
N THR A 316 13.97 4.42 -10.35
CA THR A 316 14.94 5.22 -11.12
C THR A 316 14.25 6.42 -11.81
N ALA A 317 14.95 7.54 -11.96
CA ALA A 317 14.44 8.69 -12.73
C ALA A 317 14.47 8.45 -14.26
N SER A 318 15.13 7.38 -14.70
CA SER A 318 15.28 6.97 -16.09
C SER A 318 14.73 5.55 -16.31
N GLY A 319 14.64 5.12 -17.57
CA GLY A 319 14.14 3.81 -17.97
C GLY A 319 12.77 3.88 -18.64
N SER A 320 12.15 2.72 -18.83
CA SER A 320 10.82 2.63 -19.46
C SER A 320 9.69 2.69 -18.44
N ALA A 321 8.53 3.19 -18.88
CA ALA A 321 7.28 3.04 -18.14
C ALA A 321 6.93 1.55 -18.00
N ARG A 322 6.44 1.18 -16.81
CA ARG A 322 6.17 -0.20 -16.42
C ARG A 322 4.73 -0.34 -15.96
N SER A 323 4.04 -1.33 -16.51
CA SER A 323 2.73 -1.76 -16.01
C SER A 323 2.90 -3.00 -15.15
N CYS A 324 2.06 -3.14 -14.14
CA CYS A 324 2.02 -4.35 -13.34
C CYS A 324 0.63 -4.68 -12.81
N ILE A 325 0.41 -5.97 -12.55
CA ILE A 325 -0.70 -6.49 -11.76
C ILE A 325 -0.12 -7.15 -10.50
N ILE A 326 -0.75 -6.87 -9.36
CA ILE A 326 -0.37 -7.41 -8.05
C ILE A 326 -1.58 -8.17 -7.53
N LEU A 327 -1.41 -9.46 -7.29
CA LEU A 327 -2.40 -10.34 -6.67
C LEU A 327 -1.87 -10.79 -5.31
N VAL A 328 -2.72 -10.75 -4.30
CA VAL A 328 -2.31 -10.96 -2.90
C VAL A 328 -3.06 -12.17 -2.33
N PHE A 329 -2.33 -13.07 -1.66
CA PHE A 329 -2.85 -14.36 -1.22
C PHE A 329 -2.55 -14.65 0.24
N HIS A 330 -3.58 -15.12 0.96
CA HIS A 330 -3.49 -15.60 2.34
C HIS A 330 -3.96 -17.06 2.43
N ARG A 331 -3.51 -17.77 3.47
CA ARG A 331 -4.10 -19.05 3.88
C ARG A 331 -5.57 -18.86 4.23
N VAL A 332 -6.41 -19.78 3.76
CA VAL A 332 -7.85 -19.74 4.03
C VAL A 332 -8.14 -19.82 5.54
N ALA A 333 -7.44 -20.68 6.27
CA ALA A 333 -7.60 -20.84 7.72
C ALA A 333 -7.24 -19.57 8.52
N ASP A 334 -6.33 -18.74 8.02
CA ASP A 334 -5.79 -17.61 8.77
C ASP A 334 -6.54 -16.29 8.51
N ASN A 335 -7.26 -16.19 7.39
CA ASN A 335 -8.11 -15.05 7.08
C ASN A 335 -9.36 -15.57 6.38
N PRO A 336 -10.53 -15.74 7.03
CA PRO A 336 -11.77 -16.31 6.44
C PRO A 336 -12.46 -15.45 5.36
N GLY A 337 -12.06 -14.18 5.16
CA GLY A 337 -12.73 -13.25 4.24
C GLY A 337 -12.49 -13.53 2.76
N ARG A 338 -13.42 -13.15 1.87
CA ARG A 338 -13.33 -13.39 0.42
C ARG A 338 -13.30 -12.10 -0.37
N MET A 339 -12.66 -12.12 -1.55
CA MET A 339 -12.52 -10.95 -2.42
C MET A 339 -13.87 -10.52 -3.02
N VAL A 340 -14.71 -11.48 -3.39
CA VAL A 340 -16.07 -11.24 -3.93
C VAL A 340 -17.09 -11.99 -3.06
N SER A 341 -17.96 -11.25 -2.38
CA SER A 341 -18.84 -11.79 -1.33
C SER A 341 -20.26 -12.15 -1.77
N ASP A 342 -20.69 -11.78 -2.97
CA ASP A 342 -22.13 -11.75 -3.29
C ASP A 342 -22.55 -12.80 -4.35
N VAL A 343 -21.74 -13.83 -4.54
CA VAL A 343 -21.99 -14.88 -5.56
C VAL A 343 -22.22 -16.23 -4.89
N GLU A 344 -23.27 -16.93 -5.32
CA GLU A 344 -23.57 -18.31 -4.90
C GLU A 344 -22.50 -19.28 -5.41
N ASP A 345 -22.09 -20.23 -4.57
CA ASP A 345 -21.14 -21.27 -4.96
C ASP A 345 -21.79 -22.24 -5.96
N SER A 346 -21.05 -22.62 -7.00
CA SER A 346 -21.39 -23.74 -7.86
C SER A 346 -20.55 -24.96 -7.47
N SER A 347 -20.93 -26.17 -7.90
CA SER A 347 -20.14 -27.38 -7.63
C SER A 347 -18.95 -27.56 -8.58
N ASP A 348 -18.97 -26.92 -9.76
CA ASP A 348 -17.89 -26.93 -10.75
C ASP A 348 -17.25 -25.55 -10.83
N VAL A 349 -16.30 -25.30 -9.93
CA VAL A 349 -15.65 -23.99 -9.77
C VAL A 349 -14.23 -24.07 -10.33
N SER A 350 -13.90 -23.19 -11.27
CA SER A 350 -12.52 -23.07 -11.76
C SER A 350 -11.57 -22.63 -10.64
N LEU A 351 -10.26 -22.83 -10.82
CA LEU A 351 -9.26 -22.37 -9.84
C LEU A 351 -9.39 -20.87 -9.53
N SER A 352 -9.60 -20.06 -10.57
CA SER A 352 -9.76 -18.60 -10.44
C SER A 352 -10.98 -18.21 -9.60
N GLU A 353 -12.09 -18.92 -9.76
CA GLU A 353 -13.31 -18.68 -9.00
C GLU A 353 -13.17 -19.18 -7.56
N LEU A 354 -12.48 -20.31 -7.34
CA LEU A 354 -12.19 -20.81 -6.00
C LEU A 354 -11.34 -19.79 -5.21
N LEU A 355 -10.32 -19.22 -5.86
CA LEU A 355 -9.44 -18.22 -5.27
C LEU A 355 -10.16 -16.89 -4.96
N THR A 356 -11.15 -16.49 -5.76
CA THR A 356 -11.78 -15.16 -5.65
C THR A 356 -13.06 -15.15 -4.82
N ARG A 357 -13.89 -16.20 -4.92
CA ARG A 357 -15.24 -16.23 -4.31
C ARG A 357 -15.57 -17.49 -3.49
N GLY A 358 -14.75 -18.54 -3.57
CA GLY A 358 -15.04 -19.83 -2.96
C GLY A 358 -15.29 -19.76 -1.46
N VAL A 359 -16.34 -20.43 -0.99
CA VAL A 359 -16.71 -20.43 0.44
C VAL A 359 -15.86 -21.45 1.21
N PRO A 360 -15.14 -21.02 2.26
CA PRO A 360 -14.44 -21.95 3.14
C PRO A 360 -15.42 -22.87 3.86
N ASP A 361 -15.30 -24.17 3.62
CA ASP A 361 -16.03 -25.24 4.31
C ASP A 361 -15.10 -26.43 4.56
N GLU A 362 -15.61 -27.47 5.22
CA GLU A 362 -14.83 -28.67 5.58
C GLU A 362 -14.23 -29.41 4.37
N SER A 363 -14.80 -29.23 3.18
CA SER A 363 -14.34 -29.86 1.93
C SER A 363 -13.51 -28.92 1.03
N TYR A 364 -13.35 -27.64 1.39
CA TYR A 364 -12.61 -26.66 0.60
C TYR A 364 -11.18 -27.13 0.29
N GLN A 365 -10.49 -27.69 1.28
CA GLN A 365 -9.13 -28.22 1.08
C GLN A 365 -9.09 -29.32 0.01
N GLN A 366 -10.06 -30.23 0.02
CA GLN A 366 -10.12 -31.31 -0.95
C GLN A 366 -10.44 -30.76 -2.34
N ARG A 367 -11.42 -29.85 -2.46
CA ARG A 367 -11.75 -29.18 -3.74
C ARG A 367 -10.55 -28.42 -4.30
N PHE A 368 -9.82 -27.70 -3.45
CA PHE A 368 -8.64 -26.93 -3.84
C PHE A 368 -7.53 -27.81 -4.41
N ILE A 369 -7.16 -28.88 -3.72
CA ILE A 369 -6.16 -29.84 -4.20
C ILE A 369 -6.64 -30.51 -5.50
N ALA A 370 -7.89 -30.98 -5.54
CA ALA A 370 -8.45 -31.62 -6.72
C ALA A 370 -8.43 -30.70 -7.95
N THR A 371 -8.73 -29.40 -7.76
CA THR A 371 -8.68 -28.40 -8.84
C THR A 371 -7.25 -28.19 -9.36
N LEU A 372 -6.25 -28.15 -8.48
CA LEU A 372 -4.85 -28.08 -8.90
C LEU A 372 -4.39 -29.35 -9.62
N CYS A 373 -4.79 -30.53 -9.14
CA CYS A 373 -4.47 -31.80 -9.79
C CYS A 373 -5.15 -31.94 -11.15
N ALA A 374 -6.38 -31.43 -11.31
CA ALA A 374 -7.07 -31.40 -12.60
C ALA A 374 -6.34 -30.51 -13.62
N ALA A 375 -5.56 -29.53 -13.15
CA ALA A 375 -4.72 -28.65 -13.99
C ALA A 375 -3.25 -29.12 -14.06
N ALA A 376 -2.95 -30.38 -13.72
CA ALA A 376 -1.60 -30.92 -13.76
C ALA A 376 -0.96 -30.84 -15.16
N ASP A 377 -1.77 -30.89 -16.22
CA ASP A 377 -1.30 -30.85 -17.61
C ASP A 377 -0.72 -29.48 -17.96
N GLU A 378 -1.39 -28.40 -17.55
CA GLU A 378 -0.90 -27.03 -17.69
C GLU A 378 0.40 -26.82 -16.89
N ILE A 379 0.48 -27.40 -15.68
CA ILE A 379 1.69 -27.38 -14.86
C ILE A 379 2.83 -28.12 -15.58
N ALA A 380 2.57 -29.33 -16.07
CA ALA A 380 3.56 -30.14 -16.76
C ALA A 380 4.08 -29.45 -18.03
N GLU A 381 3.20 -28.86 -18.82
CA GLU A 381 3.56 -28.16 -20.06
C GLU A 381 4.59 -27.04 -19.79
N LEU A 382 4.32 -26.18 -18.80
CA LEU A 382 5.20 -25.07 -18.46
C LEU A 382 6.55 -25.55 -17.90
N LEU A 383 6.54 -26.58 -17.06
CA LEU A 383 7.77 -27.16 -16.48
C LEU A 383 8.60 -27.90 -17.54
N LEU A 384 7.97 -28.55 -18.52
CA LEU A 384 8.65 -29.16 -19.65
C LEU A 384 9.23 -28.11 -20.60
N LYS A 385 8.51 -27.00 -20.84
CA LYS A 385 9.01 -25.85 -21.62
C LYS A 385 10.33 -25.37 -21.04
N TRP A 386 10.40 -25.19 -19.72
CA TRP A 386 11.64 -24.82 -19.02
C TRP A 386 12.82 -25.73 -19.36
N LYS A 387 12.65 -27.06 -19.27
CA LYS A 387 13.75 -28.01 -19.51
C LYS A 387 14.10 -28.15 -20.99
N LYS A 388 13.13 -27.95 -21.90
CA LYS A 388 13.35 -27.99 -23.36
C LYS A 388 14.05 -26.74 -23.90
N THR A 389 13.99 -25.61 -23.19
CA THR A 389 14.64 -24.35 -23.59
C THR A 389 15.71 -23.89 -22.59
N PRO A 390 16.79 -24.66 -22.36
CA PRO A 390 17.77 -24.35 -21.31
C PRO A 390 18.51 -23.01 -21.53
N GLN A 391 18.59 -22.53 -22.76
CA GLN A 391 19.17 -21.22 -23.09
C GLN A 391 18.24 -20.04 -22.78
N ARG A 392 16.94 -20.31 -22.62
CA ARG A 392 15.90 -19.32 -22.33
C ARG A 392 14.88 -19.95 -21.39
N PRO A 393 15.28 -20.26 -20.15
CA PRO A 393 14.42 -20.98 -19.21
C PRO A 393 13.24 -20.11 -18.79
N VAL A 394 12.10 -20.76 -18.53
CA VAL A 394 10.89 -20.11 -17.95
C VAL A 394 11.23 -19.57 -16.56
N SER A 395 11.81 -20.39 -15.68
CA SER A 395 12.33 -19.91 -14.40
C SER A 395 13.62 -19.12 -14.61
N LEU A 396 13.66 -17.88 -14.12
CA LEU A 396 14.82 -17.00 -14.25
C LEU A 396 15.94 -17.46 -13.28
N PRO A 397 17.18 -17.65 -13.75
CA PRO A 397 18.29 -17.99 -12.88
C PRO A 397 18.72 -16.76 -12.06
N LEU A 398 18.20 -16.65 -10.83
CA LEU A 398 18.34 -15.46 -9.97
C LEU A 398 19.80 -15.09 -9.68
N GLN A 399 20.72 -16.05 -9.63
CA GLN A 399 22.15 -15.79 -9.43
C GLN A 399 22.72 -14.87 -10.53
N THR A 400 22.21 -14.96 -11.76
CA THR A 400 22.60 -14.08 -12.87
C THR A 400 21.97 -12.69 -12.80
N LYS A 401 21.05 -12.49 -11.87
CA LYS A 401 20.30 -11.24 -11.63
C LYS A 401 20.77 -10.52 -10.37
N GLN A 402 21.80 -11.04 -9.70
CA GLN A 402 22.48 -10.34 -8.62
C GLN A 402 23.13 -9.06 -9.17
N ILE A 403 22.90 -7.94 -8.48
CA ILE A 403 23.54 -6.66 -8.79
C ILE A 403 24.80 -6.49 -7.94
N ASP A 404 25.84 -5.94 -8.55
CA ASP A 404 27.13 -5.67 -7.92
C ASP A 404 27.72 -4.33 -8.38
N GLY A 405 28.87 -3.96 -7.80
CA GLY A 405 29.64 -2.77 -8.17
C GLY A 405 28.79 -1.50 -8.24
N ALA A 406 28.90 -0.77 -9.35
CA ALA A 406 28.20 0.51 -9.54
C ALA A 406 26.68 0.37 -9.52
N ARG A 407 26.12 -0.76 -9.96
CA ARG A 407 24.66 -0.97 -9.98
C ARG A 407 24.12 -1.17 -8.57
N PHE A 408 24.87 -1.87 -7.72
CA PHE A 408 24.55 -2.03 -6.31
C PHE A 408 24.59 -0.68 -5.55
N GLU A 409 25.60 0.16 -5.80
CA GLU A 409 25.67 1.51 -5.23
C GLU A 409 24.52 2.42 -5.69
N GLU A 410 24.14 2.34 -6.98
CA GLU A 410 22.97 3.05 -7.51
C GLU A 410 21.67 2.61 -6.80
N TRP A 411 21.54 1.31 -6.54
CA TRP A 411 20.39 0.78 -5.81
C TRP A 411 20.34 1.26 -4.36
N ILE A 412 21.49 1.31 -3.65
CA ILE A 412 21.58 1.87 -2.30
C ILE A 412 21.16 3.35 -2.32
N SER A 413 21.75 4.16 -3.21
CA SER A 413 21.42 5.58 -3.33
C SER A 413 19.92 5.78 -3.63
N ALA A 414 19.32 4.99 -4.52
CA ALA A 414 17.89 5.07 -4.78
C ALA A 414 17.03 4.70 -3.56
N ALA A 415 17.51 3.81 -2.68
CA ALA A 415 16.80 3.42 -1.45
C ALA A 415 16.95 4.44 -0.31
N THR A 416 18.02 5.25 -0.27
CA THR A 416 18.32 6.15 0.86
C THR A 416 18.34 7.65 0.54
N GLU A 417 18.55 8.03 -0.72
CA GLU A 417 18.81 9.42 -1.14
C GLU A 417 17.78 9.94 -2.16
N ALA A 418 16.82 9.12 -2.57
CA ALA A 418 15.74 9.57 -3.45
C ALA A 418 14.93 10.69 -2.76
N PRO A 419 14.40 11.66 -3.52
CA PRO A 419 13.71 12.80 -2.94
C PRO A 419 12.40 12.36 -2.28
N GLU A 420 12.12 12.90 -1.10
CA GLU A 420 10.82 12.70 -0.45
C GLU A 420 9.69 13.37 -1.23
N VAL A 421 8.45 12.92 -0.99
CA VAL A 421 7.25 13.52 -1.61
C VAL A 421 7.19 15.04 -1.39
N ARG A 422 7.55 15.50 -0.20
CA ARG A 422 7.60 16.93 0.15
C ARG A 422 8.63 17.69 -0.69
N GLU A 423 9.81 17.11 -0.92
CA GLU A 423 10.84 17.74 -1.75
C GLU A 423 10.40 17.87 -3.20
N ILE A 424 9.77 16.83 -3.76
CA ILE A 424 9.23 16.85 -5.13
C ILE A 424 8.14 17.93 -5.23
N ARG A 425 7.20 17.95 -4.29
CA ARG A 425 6.16 18.98 -4.20
C ARG A 425 6.76 20.38 -4.17
N ASN A 426 7.79 20.61 -3.36
CA ASN A 426 8.42 21.92 -3.21
C ASN A 426 9.20 22.37 -4.46
N ARG A 427 9.63 21.42 -5.31
CA ARG A 427 10.26 21.73 -6.61
C ARG A 427 9.23 22.02 -7.70
N GLU A 428 8.11 21.29 -7.71
CA GLU A 428 7.07 21.40 -8.74
C GLU A 428 6.04 22.50 -8.48
N LEU A 429 5.84 22.86 -7.20
CA LEU A 429 4.93 23.92 -6.78
C LEU A 429 5.75 25.03 -6.14
N THR A 430 5.42 26.28 -6.43
CA THR A 430 5.95 27.43 -5.70
C THR A 430 4.79 28.10 -5.01
N ILE A 431 4.91 28.34 -3.70
CA ILE A 431 3.92 29.13 -2.98
C ILE A 431 4.22 30.61 -3.22
N PRO A 432 3.27 31.39 -3.77
CA PRO A 432 3.48 32.81 -4.08
C PRO A 432 3.33 33.68 -2.82
N TYR A 433 4.26 33.53 -1.87
CA TYR A 433 4.26 34.36 -0.65
C TYR A 433 4.48 35.83 -0.99
N GLY A 434 3.73 36.71 -0.31
CA GLY A 434 3.75 38.15 -0.55
C GLY A 434 2.83 38.61 -1.69
N GLU A 435 2.25 37.66 -2.45
CA GLU A 435 1.23 37.94 -3.45
C GLU A 435 -0.18 37.90 -2.83
N VAL A 436 -1.12 38.56 -3.51
CA VAL A 436 -2.55 38.51 -3.21
C VAL A 436 -3.20 37.65 -4.28
N LEU A 437 -3.73 36.50 -3.88
CA LEU A 437 -4.40 35.55 -4.77
C LEU A 437 -5.89 35.79 -4.80
N SER A 438 -6.54 35.58 -5.94
CA SER A 438 -7.99 35.39 -5.97
C SER A 438 -8.40 34.12 -5.22
N ALA A 439 -9.69 34.00 -4.89
CA ALA A 439 -10.22 32.80 -4.25
C ALA A 439 -10.02 31.53 -5.11
N GLU A 440 -10.11 31.66 -6.44
CA GLU A 440 -9.89 30.57 -7.39
C GLU A 440 -8.40 30.14 -7.43
N GLU A 441 -7.47 31.10 -7.53
CA GLU A 441 -6.03 30.80 -7.50
C GLU A 441 -5.61 30.15 -6.18
N PHE A 442 -6.18 30.60 -5.05
CA PHE A 442 -5.91 29.99 -3.76
C PHE A 442 -6.50 28.59 -3.65
N PHE A 443 -7.72 28.37 -4.14
CA PHE A 443 -8.33 27.04 -4.22
C PHE A 443 -7.44 26.08 -5.02
N ASP A 444 -7.00 26.50 -6.21
CA ASP A 444 -6.13 25.71 -7.08
C ASP A 444 -4.79 25.39 -6.42
N LEU A 445 -4.22 26.31 -5.65
CA LEU A 445 -3.02 26.06 -4.85
C LEU A 445 -3.25 24.94 -3.83
N ILE A 446 -4.33 25.01 -3.04
CA ILE A 446 -4.64 23.99 -2.02
C ILE A 446 -4.92 22.62 -2.67
N TRP A 447 -5.69 22.60 -3.76
CA TRP A 447 -5.90 21.37 -4.52
C TRP A 447 -4.58 20.76 -5.00
N ARG A 448 -3.67 21.57 -5.56
CA ARG A 448 -2.34 21.11 -6.01
C ARG A 448 -1.50 20.57 -4.86
N LEU A 449 -1.51 21.20 -3.69
CA LEU A 449 -0.79 20.71 -2.50
C LEU A 449 -1.32 19.34 -2.04
N MET A 450 -2.65 19.19 -1.95
CA MET A 450 -3.30 17.94 -1.53
C MET A 450 -2.95 16.76 -2.44
N ARG A 451 -2.74 17.00 -3.75
CA ARG A 451 -2.34 15.96 -4.71
C ARG A 451 -1.02 15.30 -4.34
N PHE A 452 -0.09 16.02 -3.72
CA PHE A 452 1.18 15.48 -3.25
C PHE A 452 1.07 14.97 -1.81
N ASP A 453 0.54 15.79 -0.91
CA ASP A 453 0.56 15.53 0.53
C ASP A 453 -0.20 14.25 0.90
N LYS A 454 -1.22 13.86 0.11
CA LYS A 454 -1.92 12.58 0.31
C LYS A 454 -1.02 11.36 0.13
N HIS A 455 0.17 11.50 -0.44
CA HIS A 455 1.17 10.43 -0.59
C HIS A 455 2.35 10.56 0.38
N GLY A 456 2.31 11.52 1.31
CA GLY A 456 3.31 11.65 2.37
C GLY A 456 3.30 10.48 3.36
N PRO A 457 4.26 10.45 4.30
CA PRO A 457 4.35 9.40 5.30
C PRO A 457 3.08 9.35 6.16
N LEU A 458 2.66 8.14 6.53
CA LEU A 458 1.53 7.87 7.40
C LEU A 458 1.91 6.65 8.22
N ASP A 459 1.84 6.69 9.55
CA ASP A 459 2.25 5.53 10.35
C ASP A 459 1.08 4.96 11.15
N LEU A 460 0.31 4.08 10.52
CA LEU A 460 -0.81 3.39 11.17
C LEU A 460 -0.38 2.12 11.91
N ILE A 461 -1.08 1.76 12.98
CA ILE A 461 -0.84 0.52 13.72
C ILE A 461 -1.34 -0.70 12.94
N LEU A 462 -0.61 -1.80 13.00
CA LEU A 462 -0.92 -3.11 12.45
C LEU A 462 -1.11 -4.08 13.61
N TYR A 463 -2.21 -4.82 13.62
CA TYR A 463 -2.63 -5.63 14.77
C TYR A 463 -2.56 -7.11 14.43
N HIS A 464 -2.22 -7.94 15.42
CA HIS A 464 -2.11 -9.39 15.20
C HIS A 464 -3.44 -10.06 14.83
N ASP A 465 -4.56 -9.47 15.24
CA ASP A 465 -5.91 -9.97 14.97
C ASP A 465 -6.51 -9.40 13.67
N ASN A 466 -5.78 -8.56 12.94
CA ASN A 466 -6.18 -8.00 11.65
C ASN A 466 -7.40 -7.07 11.73
N ARG A 467 -7.68 -6.48 12.91
CA ARG A 467 -8.77 -5.50 13.06
C ARG A 467 -8.60 -4.24 12.20
N GLU A 468 -7.41 -4.04 11.65
CA GLU A 468 -7.12 -3.01 10.65
C GLU A 468 -7.69 -3.30 9.27
N GLU A 469 -7.94 -4.55 8.90
CA GLU A 469 -8.31 -4.93 7.51
C GLU A 469 -9.49 -4.12 6.96
N PRO A 470 -10.57 -3.86 7.73
CA PRO A 470 -11.67 -3.02 7.26
C PRO A 470 -11.25 -1.63 6.81
N ARG A 471 -10.21 -1.00 7.39
CA ARG A 471 -9.81 0.39 7.07
C ARG A 471 -9.19 0.55 5.68
N LYS A 472 -8.70 -0.53 5.07
CA LYS A 472 -7.95 -0.50 3.81
C LYS A 472 -8.71 0.21 2.69
N TRP A 473 -10.04 0.03 2.64
CA TRP A 473 -10.88 0.71 1.66
C TRP A 473 -10.83 2.24 1.82
N ALA A 474 -11.09 2.76 3.02
CA ALA A 474 -11.06 4.20 3.28
C ALA A 474 -9.66 4.79 3.08
N ARG A 475 -8.61 4.07 3.49
CA ARG A 475 -7.21 4.48 3.23
C ARG A 475 -6.95 4.62 1.73
N ASN A 476 -7.34 3.64 0.92
CA ASN A 476 -7.15 3.67 -0.53
C ASN A 476 -8.04 4.72 -1.21
N LEU A 477 -9.26 4.96 -0.70
CA LEU A 477 -10.13 6.03 -1.19
C LEU A 477 -9.43 7.39 -1.15
N ILE A 478 -8.70 7.67 -0.07
CA ILE A 478 -7.94 8.92 0.09
C ILE A 478 -6.63 8.86 -0.71
N ARG A 479 -5.83 7.81 -0.49
CA ARG A 479 -4.48 7.66 -1.08
C ARG A 479 -4.51 7.63 -2.60
N GLU A 480 -5.49 6.95 -3.19
CA GLU A 480 -5.61 6.74 -4.63
C GLU A 480 -6.67 7.62 -5.29
N MET A 481 -7.20 8.62 -4.59
CA MET A 481 -8.10 9.62 -5.17
C MET A 481 -7.45 10.29 -6.40
N SER A 482 -8.14 10.29 -7.54
CA SER A 482 -7.65 10.96 -8.76
C SER A 482 -7.64 12.48 -8.57
N ALA A 483 -6.82 13.18 -9.37
CA ALA A 483 -6.75 14.64 -9.30
C ALA A 483 -8.09 15.31 -9.58
N ASP A 484 -8.86 14.81 -10.56
CA ASP A 484 -10.17 15.34 -10.93
C ASP A 484 -11.19 15.13 -9.81
N ARG A 485 -11.23 13.92 -9.22
CA ARG A 485 -12.12 13.63 -8.10
C ARG A 485 -11.77 14.45 -6.86
N LEU A 486 -10.48 14.64 -6.60
CA LEU A 486 -10.00 15.50 -5.52
C LEU A 486 -10.49 16.94 -5.71
N TYR A 487 -10.40 17.46 -6.94
CA TYR A 487 -10.91 18.79 -7.30
C TYR A 487 -12.42 18.87 -7.05
N GLU A 488 -13.19 17.95 -7.62
CA GLU A 488 -14.65 17.88 -7.49
C GLU A 488 -15.11 17.81 -6.04
N ARG A 489 -14.48 16.98 -5.20
CA ARG A 489 -14.81 16.90 -3.77
C ARG A 489 -14.44 18.18 -3.02
N LEU A 490 -13.28 18.76 -3.33
CA LEU A 490 -12.83 19.99 -2.68
C LEU A 490 -13.71 21.19 -3.01
N LEU A 491 -14.33 21.23 -4.21
CA LEU A 491 -15.30 22.29 -4.57
C LEU A 491 -16.47 22.38 -3.59
N GLY A 492 -16.88 21.25 -2.98
CA GLY A 492 -17.90 21.23 -1.92
C GLY A 492 -17.52 22.04 -0.68
N TRP A 493 -16.24 22.38 -0.54
CA TRP A 493 -15.64 23.13 0.56
C TRP A 493 -15.10 24.51 0.12
N LEU A 494 -15.39 24.97 -1.09
CA LEU A 494 -14.87 26.23 -1.63
C LEU A 494 -15.10 27.42 -0.68
N ALA A 495 -16.28 27.50 -0.06
CA ALA A 495 -16.62 28.57 0.88
C ALA A 495 -15.78 28.56 2.17
N ASP A 496 -15.15 27.42 2.51
CA ASP A 496 -14.37 27.23 3.73
C ASP A 496 -12.86 27.41 3.52
N ILE A 497 -12.41 27.47 2.26
CA ILE A 497 -11.05 27.77 1.84
C ILE A 497 -10.90 29.29 1.73
N GLN A 498 -10.64 29.90 2.88
CA GLN A 498 -10.53 31.35 3.04
C GLN A 498 -9.12 31.75 3.52
N GLN A 499 -8.91 33.04 3.74
CA GLN A 499 -7.67 33.59 4.30
C GLN A 499 -7.18 32.75 5.49
N PRO A 500 -6.02 32.06 5.37
CA PRO A 500 -5.49 31.23 6.45
C PRO A 500 -5.01 32.11 7.60
N ARG A 501 -5.24 31.66 8.84
CA ARG A 501 -4.81 32.37 10.05
C ARG A 501 -4.00 31.43 10.96
N PRO A 502 -3.01 31.94 11.71
CA PRO A 502 -2.25 31.13 12.68
C PRO A 502 -3.13 30.36 13.67
N ALA A 503 -4.27 30.91 14.07
CA ALA A 503 -5.22 30.25 14.98
C ALA A 503 -5.92 29.02 14.37
N ASP A 504 -5.84 28.82 13.05
CA ASP A 504 -6.38 27.65 12.38
C ASP A 504 -5.44 26.43 12.50
N CYS A 505 -4.16 26.61 12.87
CA CYS A 505 -3.26 25.50 13.23
C CYS A 505 -3.70 24.84 14.54
N LEU A 506 -4.09 23.58 14.45
CA LEU A 506 -4.49 22.74 15.57
C LEU A 506 -3.30 21.90 16.05
N ARG A 507 -3.26 21.62 17.35
CA ARG A 507 -2.34 20.64 17.95
C ARG A 507 -2.89 19.21 17.80
N PRO A 508 -2.06 18.16 17.89
CA PRO A 508 -2.50 16.77 17.80
C PRO A 508 -3.73 16.42 18.65
N LEU A 509 -3.72 16.80 19.94
CA LEU A 509 -4.86 16.55 20.86
C LEU A 509 -6.16 17.28 20.44
N GLN A 510 -6.06 18.43 19.79
CA GLN A 510 -7.23 19.16 19.30
C GLN A 510 -7.86 18.46 18.09
N ILE A 511 -7.04 17.92 17.19
CA ILE A 511 -7.51 17.12 16.06
C ILE A 511 -8.12 15.81 16.56
N HIS A 512 -7.44 15.13 17.49
CA HIS A 512 -7.97 13.92 18.14
C HIS A 512 -9.36 14.18 18.76
N ALA A 513 -9.55 15.31 19.43
CA ALA A 513 -10.84 15.68 20.01
C ALA A 513 -11.93 15.90 18.92
N LEU A 514 -11.58 16.46 17.77
CA LEU A 514 -12.52 16.59 16.64
C LEU A 514 -12.93 15.23 16.08
N ILE A 515 -11.98 14.32 15.88
CA ILE A 515 -12.27 12.97 15.42
C ILE A 515 -13.15 12.22 16.45
N SER A 516 -12.83 12.36 17.73
CA SER A 516 -13.64 11.79 18.82
C SER A 516 -15.07 12.31 18.83
N GLU A 517 -15.28 13.59 18.52
CA GLU A 517 -16.61 14.18 18.39
C GLU A 517 -17.38 13.61 17.20
N VAL A 518 -16.70 13.41 16.06
CA VAL A 518 -17.28 12.77 14.87
C VAL A 518 -17.72 11.35 15.19
N LEU A 519 -16.86 10.54 15.82
CA LEU A 519 -17.16 9.14 16.18
C LEU A 519 -18.31 9.02 17.18
N LYS A 520 -18.46 9.99 18.11
CA LYS A 520 -19.62 10.05 19.02
C LYS A 520 -20.92 10.45 18.33
N THR A 521 -20.81 11.32 17.33
CA THR A 521 -21.96 11.92 16.64
C THR A 521 -22.50 11.03 15.52
N LEU A 522 -21.62 10.28 14.86
CA LEU A 522 -21.95 9.33 13.81
C LEU A 522 -21.69 7.90 14.29
N PRO A 523 -22.74 7.15 14.69
CA PRO A 523 -22.60 5.72 14.89
C PRO A 523 -22.42 5.07 13.52
N LEU A 524 -21.17 4.95 13.07
CA LEU A 524 -20.76 4.36 11.79
C LEU A 524 -20.84 2.81 11.79
N ASP A 525 -21.55 2.24 12.76
CA ASP A 525 -21.72 0.79 12.95
C ASP A 525 -23.16 0.29 12.71
N GLU A 526 -24.10 1.20 12.43
CA GLU A 526 -25.53 0.88 12.29
C GLU A 526 -25.95 0.81 10.82
N ASP A 527 -26.99 0.03 10.52
CA ASP A 527 -27.71 -0.01 9.23
C ASP A 527 -28.40 1.35 8.98
N GLN A 528 -27.60 2.39 8.73
CA GLN A 528 -28.11 3.69 8.34
C GLN A 528 -28.57 3.62 6.90
N ASP A 529 -29.71 4.25 6.62
CA ASP A 529 -30.13 4.45 5.24
C ASP A 529 -29.04 5.23 4.50
N PRO A 530 -28.54 4.71 3.38
CA PRO A 530 -27.55 5.43 2.59
C PRO A 530 -28.15 6.77 2.13
N PRO A 531 -27.31 7.82 1.98
CA PRO A 531 -27.78 9.08 1.41
C PRO A 531 -28.39 8.85 0.01
N ALA A 532 -29.36 9.69 -0.38
CA ALA A 532 -30.05 9.55 -1.66
C ALA A 532 -29.12 9.64 -2.88
N ASP A 533 -27.98 10.32 -2.72
CA ASP A 533 -26.88 10.45 -3.70
C ASP A 533 -25.76 9.42 -3.48
N TRP A 534 -25.98 8.39 -2.67
CA TRP A 534 -25.04 7.27 -2.54
C TRP A 534 -25.01 6.48 -3.84
N HIS A 535 -23.92 6.62 -4.56
CA HIS A 535 -23.62 5.81 -5.73
C HIS A 535 -22.61 4.74 -5.34
N PHE A 536 -22.90 3.48 -5.69
CA PHE A 536 -22.06 2.28 -5.52
C PHE A 536 -20.66 2.37 -6.18
N ASP A 537 -20.38 3.50 -6.84
CA ASP A 537 -19.24 3.76 -7.72
C ASP A 537 -17.89 3.92 -7.01
N LEU A 538 -17.90 3.70 -5.69
CA LEU A 538 -16.83 3.98 -4.76
C LEU A 538 -16.07 2.72 -4.32
N LEU A 539 -16.00 1.69 -5.18
CA LEU A 539 -15.29 0.40 -5.01
C LEU A 539 -16.19 -0.82 -4.71
N GLY A 540 -17.49 -0.78 -5.03
CA GLY A 540 -18.34 -1.99 -4.99
C GLY A 540 -18.63 -2.52 -3.58
N MET A 541 -18.38 -1.70 -2.55
CA MET A 541 -18.58 -2.02 -1.15
C MET A 541 -19.99 -1.57 -0.71
N SER A 542 -20.64 -2.35 0.15
CA SER A 542 -21.91 -1.92 0.77
C SER A 542 -21.72 -0.65 1.60
N HIS A 543 -22.78 0.12 1.79
CA HIS A 543 -22.72 1.34 2.60
C HIS A 543 -22.25 1.06 4.04
N ALA A 544 -22.72 -0.03 4.65
CA ALA A 544 -22.34 -0.43 6.00
C ALA A 544 -20.84 -0.79 6.12
N GLU A 545 -20.28 -1.51 5.14
CA GLU A 545 -18.85 -1.83 5.11
C GLU A 545 -18.00 -0.58 4.89
N ALA A 546 -18.46 0.35 4.05
CA ALA A 546 -17.78 1.64 3.84
C ALA A 546 -17.79 2.48 5.14
N ALA A 547 -18.92 2.53 5.85
CA ALA A 547 -19.03 3.20 7.15
C ALA A 547 -18.07 2.59 8.19
N ARG A 548 -18.04 1.26 8.31
CA ARG A 548 -17.10 0.55 9.17
C ARG A 548 -15.63 0.84 8.81
N SER A 549 -15.33 0.87 7.51
CA SER A 549 -13.99 1.20 7.01
C SER A 549 -13.54 2.60 7.41
N VAL A 550 -14.41 3.61 7.22
CA VAL A 550 -14.13 5.00 7.59
C VAL A 550 -13.98 5.15 9.10
N LYS A 551 -14.82 4.48 9.88
CA LYS A 551 -14.73 4.48 11.35
C LYS A 551 -13.37 3.99 11.82
N HIS A 552 -12.93 2.81 11.36
CA HIS A 552 -11.65 2.25 11.75
C HIS A 552 -10.48 3.16 11.31
N LEU A 553 -10.56 3.76 10.12
CA LEU A 553 -9.55 4.72 9.68
C LEU A 553 -9.51 5.95 10.59
N LEU A 554 -10.66 6.49 11.01
CA LEU A 554 -10.72 7.63 11.93
C LEU A 554 -10.08 7.30 13.29
N GLU A 555 -10.36 6.12 13.84
CA GLU A 555 -9.74 5.64 15.09
C GLU A 555 -8.21 5.54 14.96
N ASP A 556 -7.72 4.94 13.87
CA ASP A 556 -6.29 4.79 13.62
C ASP A 556 -5.58 6.12 13.31
N VAL A 557 -6.22 7.03 12.58
CA VAL A 557 -5.68 8.37 12.30
C VAL A 557 -5.62 9.19 13.58
N ALA A 558 -6.61 9.06 14.47
CA ALA A 558 -6.58 9.73 15.78
C ALA A 558 -5.38 9.26 16.62
N GLU A 559 -5.07 7.96 16.60
CA GLU A 559 -3.86 7.42 17.24
C GLU A 559 -2.59 7.96 16.57
N ALA A 560 -2.49 7.86 15.25
CA ALA A 560 -1.29 8.23 14.50
C ALA A 560 -0.91 9.72 14.68
N LEU A 561 -1.89 10.61 14.84
CA LEU A 561 -1.65 12.02 15.13
C LEU A 561 -0.85 12.26 16.41
N LEU A 562 -1.02 11.40 17.41
CA LEU A 562 -0.31 11.51 18.69
C LEU A 562 1.11 10.93 18.62
N ARG A 563 1.45 10.23 17.54
CA ARG A 563 2.71 9.51 17.35
C ARG A 563 3.48 9.95 16.09
N CYS A 564 3.14 11.11 15.54
CA CYS A 564 3.89 11.67 14.42
C CYS A 564 5.36 11.93 14.84
N GLU A 565 6.29 11.44 14.02
CA GLU A 565 7.73 11.55 14.26
C GLU A 565 8.35 12.83 13.67
N ASP A 566 7.63 13.46 12.73
CA ASP A 566 8.04 14.72 12.11
C ASP A 566 6.85 15.51 11.54
N MET A 567 7.16 16.66 10.94
CA MET A 567 6.18 17.54 10.32
C MET A 567 5.56 16.96 9.04
N ALA A 568 6.28 16.13 8.29
CA ALA A 568 5.76 15.54 7.06
C ALA A 568 4.67 14.49 7.37
N ALA A 569 4.91 13.66 8.38
CA ALA A 569 3.96 12.71 8.93
C ALA A 569 2.76 13.45 9.50
N TYR A 570 2.98 14.55 10.23
CA TYR A 570 1.89 15.34 10.80
C TYR A 570 1.01 16.00 9.72
N LEU A 571 1.61 16.53 8.66
CA LEU A 571 0.90 17.12 7.52
C LEU A 571 0.04 16.09 6.78
N SER A 572 0.62 14.95 6.42
CA SER A 572 -0.06 13.86 5.73
C SER A 572 -1.19 13.28 6.59
N THR A 573 -0.93 13.02 7.88
CA THR A 573 -1.94 12.50 8.82
C THR A 573 -3.08 13.51 9.03
N SER A 574 -2.78 14.82 9.07
CA SER A 574 -3.79 15.88 9.13
C SER A 574 -4.68 15.92 7.88
N LEU A 575 -4.12 15.69 6.70
CA LEU A 575 -4.88 15.58 5.46
C LEU A 575 -5.77 14.34 5.44
N PHE A 576 -5.27 13.21 5.91
CA PHE A 576 -6.07 11.99 6.09
C PHE A 576 -7.22 12.20 7.08
N ALA A 577 -7.00 12.93 8.18
CA ALA A 577 -8.05 13.26 9.14
C ALA A 577 -9.18 14.07 8.48
N PHE A 578 -8.85 15.09 7.69
CA PHE A 578 -9.86 15.86 6.94
C PHE A 578 -10.66 14.96 6.00
N TRP A 579 -9.98 14.20 5.13
CA TRP A 579 -10.68 13.37 4.14
C TRP A 579 -11.46 12.21 4.74
N ALA A 580 -11.01 11.64 5.86
CA ALA A 580 -11.76 10.61 6.57
C ALA A 580 -13.05 11.18 7.19
N VAL A 581 -13.02 12.39 7.77
CA VAL A 581 -14.23 13.06 8.29
C VAL A 581 -15.15 13.49 7.15
N ASP A 582 -14.61 13.98 6.03
CA ASP A 582 -15.38 14.29 4.83
C ASP A 582 -16.06 13.05 4.23
N ALA A 583 -15.38 11.89 4.25
CA ALA A 583 -15.97 10.61 3.88
C ALA A 583 -17.09 10.19 4.85
N ALA A 584 -16.88 10.33 6.16
CA ALA A 584 -17.91 10.06 7.17
C ALA A 584 -19.15 10.97 6.96
N TYR A 585 -18.93 12.26 6.69
CA TYR A 585 -19.99 13.21 6.37
C TYR A 585 -20.73 12.86 5.06
N SER A 586 -20.00 12.32 4.07
CA SER A 586 -20.57 11.88 2.80
C SER A 586 -21.43 10.63 2.95
N LEU A 587 -21.13 9.78 3.93
CA LEU A 587 -21.87 8.57 4.25
C LEU A 587 -23.10 8.82 5.12
N ASP A 588 -23.15 9.95 5.84
CA ASP A 588 -24.26 10.31 6.72
C ASP A 588 -25.44 10.90 5.93
N GLY A 589 -26.51 10.12 5.76
CA GLY A 589 -27.75 10.55 5.12
C GLY A 589 -28.42 11.76 5.79
N ARG A 590 -28.12 12.04 7.07
CA ARG A 590 -28.67 13.19 7.82
C ARG A 590 -27.92 14.49 7.56
N ARG A 591 -26.72 14.42 6.96
CA ARG A 591 -25.83 15.58 6.73
C ARG A 591 -25.56 16.38 8.00
N ASN A 592 -25.09 15.71 9.05
CA ASN A 592 -24.87 16.26 10.38
C ASN A 592 -23.94 17.49 10.37
N LEU A 593 -24.44 18.61 10.91
CA LEU A 593 -23.73 19.89 10.93
C LEU A 593 -22.51 19.91 11.87
N VAL A 594 -22.49 19.10 12.92
CA VAL A 594 -21.34 18.98 13.82
C VAL A 594 -20.17 18.34 13.07
N VAL A 595 -20.44 17.27 12.33
CA VAL A 595 -19.43 16.59 11.51
C VAL A 595 -18.91 17.51 10.41
N LYS A 596 -19.80 18.27 9.77
CA LYS A 596 -19.42 19.30 8.80
C LYS A 596 -18.51 20.36 9.42
N ASP A 597 -18.81 20.81 10.64
CA ASP A 597 -17.96 21.78 11.35
C ASP A 597 -16.58 21.20 11.70
N CYS A 598 -16.52 19.94 12.13
CA CYS A 598 -15.26 19.24 12.35
C CYS A 598 -14.42 19.17 11.07
N ALA A 599 -14.99 18.73 9.94
CA ALA A 599 -14.31 18.70 8.65
C ALA A 599 -13.83 20.11 8.22
N ARG A 600 -14.68 21.13 8.36
CA ARG A 600 -14.31 22.54 8.09
C ARG A 600 -13.09 22.98 8.87
N ARG A 601 -13.03 22.67 10.17
CA ARG A 601 -11.89 23.03 11.03
C ARG A 601 -10.62 22.27 10.64
N LEU A 602 -10.75 21.00 10.27
CA LEU A 602 -9.62 20.18 9.78
C LEU A 602 -9.09 20.67 8.43
N LEU A 603 -9.98 21.11 7.52
CA LEU A 603 -9.58 21.70 6.25
C LEU A 603 -8.79 22.99 6.44
N ARG A 604 -9.26 23.88 7.32
CA ARG A 604 -8.55 25.13 7.65
C ARG A 604 -7.20 24.87 8.30
N HIS A 605 -7.14 23.89 9.19
CA HIS A 605 -5.89 23.40 9.77
C HIS A 605 -4.92 22.92 8.69
N TYR A 606 -5.34 21.98 7.84
CA TYR A 606 -4.49 21.48 6.75
C TYR A 606 -4.03 22.61 5.81
N THR A 607 -4.95 23.51 5.46
CA THR A 607 -4.66 24.66 4.60
C THR A 607 -3.57 25.53 5.22
N MET A 608 -3.71 25.91 6.50
CA MET A 608 -2.68 26.67 7.19
C MET A 608 -1.36 25.89 7.31
N LEU A 609 -1.42 24.61 7.67
CA LEU A 609 -0.25 23.75 7.88
C LEU A 609 0.55 23.53 6.59
N SER A 610 -0.12 23.24 5.48
CA SER A 610 0.53 23.01 4.17
C SER A 610 1.31 24.24 3.69
N LEU A 611 0.80 25.45 4.01
CA LEU A 611 1.44 26.73 3.70
C LEU A 611 2.59 27.08 4.65
N THR A 612 2.72 26.45 5.82
CA THR A 612 3.89 26.64 6.71
C THR A 612 4.97 25.58 6.49
N CYS A 613 4.59 24.39 6.02
CA CYS A 613 5.48 23.26 5.76
C CYS A 613 6.24 23.32 4.42
N PHE A 614 6.29 24.47 3.75
CA PHE A 614 6.99 24.63 2.46
C PHE A 614 8.48 24.98 2.61
N GLN A 615 8.98 25.02 3.84
CA GLN A 615 10.37 25.35 4.17
C GLN A 615 11.30 24.16 4.07
#